data_AF-A0A418LV54-F1
#
_entry.id   AF-A0A418LV54-F1
#
_cell.length_a   1.000
_cell.length_b   1.000
_cell.length_c   1.000
_cell.angle_alpha   90.00
_cell.angle_beta   90.00
_cell.angle_gamma   90.00
#
_symmetry.space_group_name_H-M   'P 1'
#
loop_
_entity.id
_entity.type
_entity.pdbx_description
1 polymer ?
#
loop_
_entity_poly.entity_id
_entity_poly.type
_entity_poly.pdbx_seq_one_letter_code
_entity_poly.pdbx_strand_id
1 'polypeptide(L)' 'MSTTGEEVGYQNAIRQITRSIRHRAKALEEACSVAAPDKLVELQIRLDEVEHMMQIVKSLHW' A
#
# COMPACT_ATOMS: atom_id res chain seq x y z
N MET A 1 0.09 4.69 -30.32
CA MET A 1 -0.67 3.42 -30.21
C MET A 1 -1.79 3.68 -29.22
N SER A 2 -3.05 3.50 -29.62
CA SER A 2 -4.22 3.66 -28.76
C SER A 2 -4.22 2.57 -27.70
N THR A 3 -4.25 2.94 -26.42
CA THR A 3 -4.36 1.99 -25.30
C THR A 3 -5.61 1.14 -25.45
N THR A 4 -5.47 -0.17 -25.36
CA THR A 4 -6.58 -1.12 -25.40
C THR A 4 -7.44 -1.00 -24.14
N GLY A 5 -8.70 -1.44 -24.20
CA GLY A 5 -9.57 -1.46 -23.03
C GLY A 5 -9.02 -2.31 -21.88
N GLU A 6 -8.24 -3.35 -22.20
CA GLU A 6 -7.55 -4.20 -21.22
C GLU A 6 -6.44 -3.44 -20.50
N GLU A 7 -5.61 -2.68 -21.21
CA GLU A 7 -4.56 -1.84 -20.61
C GLU A 7 -5.15 -0.79 -19.66
N VAL A 8 -6.29 -0.20 -20.02
CA VAL A 8 -7.02 0.73 -19.13
C VAL A 8 -7.53 0.02 -17.89
N GLY A 9 -8.05 -1.21 -18.04
CA GLY A 9 -8.49 -2.07 -16.95
C GLY A 9 -7.37 -2.37 -15.96
N TYR A 10 -6.20 -2.80 -16.46
CA TYR A 10 -5.02 -3.06 -15.64
C TYR A 10 -4.55 -1.80 -14.91
N GLN A 11 -4.42 -0.66 -15.60
CA GLN A 11 -4.02 0.60 -14.97
C GLN A 11 -4.97 1.02 -13.85
N ASN A 12 -6.28 0.83 -14.03
CA ASN A 12 -7.27 1.14 -13.00
C ASN A 12 -7.15 0.20 -11.79
N ALA A 13 -6.95 -1.10 -12.03
CA ALA A 13 -6.75 -2.08 -10.96
C ALA A 13 -5.54 -1.72 -10.10
N ILE A 14 -4.40 -1.39 -10.71
CA ILE A 14 -3.23 -1.00 -9.91
C ILE A 14 -3.44 0.34 -9.19
N ARG A 15 -4.08 1.34 -9.81
CA ARG A 15 -4.40 2.59 -9.09
C ARG A 15 -5.24 2.30 -7.84
N GLN A 16 -6.22 1.41 -7.95
CA GLN A 16 -7.08 1.03 -6.82
C GLN A 16 -6.29 0.31 -5.73
N ILE A 17 -5.45 -0.66 -6.09
CA ILE A 17 -4.59 -1.39 -5.16
C ILE A 17 -3.62 -0.43 -4.46
N THR A 18 -2.94 0.42 -5.21
CA THR A 18 -2.00 1.42 -4.69
C THR A 18 -2.68 2.35 -3.68
N ARG A 19 -3.90 2.81 -4.00
CA ARG A 19 -4.69 3.66 -3.10
C ARG A 19 -5.07 2.94 -1.82
N SER A 20 -5.50 1.67 -1.92
CA SER A 20 -5.86 0.85 -0.76
C SER A 20 -4.66 0.64 0.18
N ILE A 21 -3.50 0.27 -0.36
CA ILE A 21 -2.27 0.07 0.41
C ILE A 21 -1.85 1.37 1.10
N ARG A 22 -1.92 2.51 0.39
CA ARG A 22 -1.58 3.83 0.98
C ARG A 22 -2.51 4.22 2.13
N HIS A 23 -3.81 3.97 2.00
CA HIS A 23 -4.76 4.21 3.10
C HIS A 23 -4.44 3.35 4.32
N ARG A 24 -4.05 2.09 4.11
CA ARG A 24 -3.68 1.18 5.19
C ARG A 24 -2.39 1.60 5.89
N ALA A 25 -1.39 2.05 5.13
CA ALA A 25 -0.15 2.60 5.67
C ALA A 25 -0.43 3.80 6.58
N LYS A 26 -1.21 4.78 6.08
CA LYS A 26 -1.59 5.96 6.85
C LYS A 26 -2.33 5.60 8.15
N ALA A 27 -3.26 4.65 8.10
CA ALA A 27 -3.97 4.20 9.30
C ALA A 27 -3.04 3.53 10.34
N LEU A 28 -2.02 2.80 9.88
CA LEU A 28 -1.00 2.20 10.75
C LEU A 28 -0.05 3.25 11.33
N GLU A 29 0.37 4.25 10.55
CA GLU A 29 1.14 5.40 11.02
C GLU A 29 0.38 6.17 12.12
N GLU A 30 -0.90 6.46 11.88
CA GLU A 30 -1.79 7.08 12.85
C GLU A 30 -1.92 6.21 14.12
N ALA A 31 -2.07 4.90 13.98
CA ALA A 31 -2.12 3.97 15.10
C ALA A 31 -0.80 3.95 15.90
N CYS A 32 0.36 3.92 15.23
CA CYS A 32 1.66 4.00 15.88
C CYS A 32 1.82 5.28 16.72
N SER A 33 1.28 6.41 16.25
CA SER A 33 1.41 7.69 16.94
C SER A 33 0.71 7.76 18.30
N VAL A 34 -0.29 6.89 18.54
CA VAL A 34 -1.09 6.84 19.77
C VAL A 34 -0.97 5.51 20.52
N ALA A 35 -0.20 4.55 20.00
CA ALA A 35 -0.11 3.21 20.55
C ALA A 35 0.73 3.16 21.83
N ALA A 36 0.34 2.26 22.73
CA ALA A 36 1.14 1.91 23.89
C ALA A 36 2.44 1.18 23.44
N PRO A 37 3.52 1.26 24.24
CA PRO A 37 4.84 0.69 23.87
C PRO A 37 4.83 -0.80 23.53
N ASP A 38 3.96 -1.57 24.16
CA ASP A 38 3.77 -3.01 23.93
C ASP A 38 3.12 -3.33 22.57
N LYS A 39 2.38 -2.38 22.00
CA LYS A 39 1.72 -2.51 20.68
C LYS A 39 2.49 -1.86 19.54
N LEU A 40 3.43 -0.96 19.85
CA LEU A 40 4.25 -0.28 18.85
C LEU A 40 5.04 -1.25 17.96
N VAL A 41 5.62 -2.30 18.54
CA VAL A 41 6.40 -3.29 17.79
C VAL A 41 5.52 -4.03 16.77
N GLU A 42 4.33 -4.46 17.20
CA GLU A 42 3.37 -5.15 16.32
C GLU A 42 2.91 -4.24 15.17
N LEU A 43 2.59 -2.97 15.48
CA LEU A 43 2.16 -2.01 14.47
C LEU A 43 3.29 -1.64 13.49
N GLN A 44 4.53 -1.54 13.97
CA GLN A 44 5.67 -1.27 13.11
C GLN A 44 5.92 -2.42 12.13
N ILE A 45 5.85 -3.68 12.60
CA ILE A 45 5.94 -4.85 11.70
C ILE A 45 4.85 -4.80 10.62
N ARG A 46 3.62 -4.45 10.99
CA ARG A 46 2.52 -4.30 10.02
C ARG A 46 2.76 -3.15 9.05
N LEU A 47 3.35 -2.04 9.50
CA LEU A 47 3.69 -0.92 8.63
C LEU A 47 4.77 -1.33 7.62
N ASP A 48 5.81 -2.02 8.07
CA ASP A 48 6.89 -2.54 7.21
C ASP A 48 6.35 -3.52 6.15
N GLU A 49 5.42 -4.42 6.53
CA GLU A 49 4.73 -5.31 5.59
C GLU A 49 3.95 -4.53 4.51
N VAL A 50 3.26 -3.46 4.90
CA VAL A 50 2.46 -2.63 3.98
C VAL A 50 3.36 -1.81 3.04
N GLU A 51 4.47 -1.29 3.55
CA GLU A 51 5.48 -0.62 2.73
C GLU A 51 6.12 -1.59 1.74
N HIS A 52 6.41 -2.81 2.16
CA HIS A 52 6.94 -3.84 1.27
C HIS A 52 5.95 -4.19 0.14
N MET A 53 4.66 -4.35 0.46
CA MET A 53 3.62 -4.55 -0.58
C MET A 53 3.57 -3.38 -1.58
N MET A 54 3.74 -2.15 -1.11
CA MET A 54 3.82 -0.97 -1.99
C MET A 54 5.02 -1.06 -2.95
N GLN A 55 6.17 -1.55 -2.49
CA GLN A 55 7.34 -1.76 -3.34
C GLN A 55 7.09 -2.83 -4.40
N ILE A 56 6.45 -3.95 -4.04
CA ILE A 56 6.08 -4.99 -5.00
C ILE A 56 5.18 -4.42 -6.09
N VAL A 57 4.13 -3.69 -5.73
CA VAL A 57 3.21 -3.07 -6.71
C VAL A 57 3.93 -2.08 -7.62
N LYS A 58 4.88 -1.30 -7.10
CA LYS A 58 5.72 -0.40 -7.91
C LYS A 58 6.60 -1.18 -8.89
N SER A 59 7.18 -2.31 -8.47
CA SER A 59 8.02 -3.15 -9.34
C SER A 59 7.25 -3.84 -10.46
N LEU A 60 5.93 -4.04 -10.31
CA LEU A 60 5.09 -4.59 -11.38
C LEU A 60 4.75 -3.56 -12.47
N HIS A 61 5.02 -2.29 -12.21
CA HIS A 61 4.67 -1.18 -13.08
C HIS A 61 5.83 -0.59 -13.87
N TRP A 62 7.02 -1.19 -13.78
CA TRP A 62 8.27 -0.72 -14.37
C TRP A 62 8.90 -1.80 -15.23
#